data_AF-A0A660XGA4-F1
#
_entry.id   AF-A0A660XGA4-F1
#
_cell.length_a   1.000
_cell.length_b   1.000
_cell.length_c   1.000
_cell.angle_alpha   90.00
_cell.angle_beta   90.00
_cell.angle_gamma   90.00
#
_symmetry.space_group_name_H-M   'P 1'
#
loop_
_entity.id
_entity.type
_entity.pdbx_description
1 polymer ?
#
loop_
_entity_poly.entity_id
_entity_poly.type
_entity_poly.pdbx_seq_one_letter_code
_entity_poly.pdbx_strand_id
1 'polypeptide(L)'
;MYSHNKASYITIKLHDLKRVDQINHTITSQLDSDIESLSWKTLMKPMVEAMEVDSVFGYISMSLFFVVIFFVIMIFGFINVSTRVREFGTLRCIGLSRANIRTLHFYEMLILSSAAIL
;
A
#
# COMPACT_ATOMS: atom_id res chain seq x y z
N MET A 1 27.97 26.37 41.49
CA MET A 1 28.06 25.34 42.55
C MET A 1 26.67 25.11 43.14
N TYR A 2 25.78 24.35 42.48
CA TYR A 2 24.50 23.84 43.04
C TYR A 2 23.98 22.58 42.27
N SER A 3 24.88 21.70 41.81
CA SER A 3 24.46 20.36 41.36
C SER A 3 24.36 19.45 42.60
N HIS A 4 23.30 19.63 43.38
CA HIS A 4 22.89 18.64 44.37
C HIS A 4 21.81 17.77 43.72
N ASN A 5 22.24 16.62 43.19
CA ASN A 5 21.44 15.40 43.08
C ASN A 5 20.00 15.55 42.52
N LYS A 6 19.82 16.28 41.41
CA LYS A 6 18.56 16.35 40.66
C LYS A 6 18.73 15.69 39.29
N ALA A 7 17.89 14.69 39.00
CA ALA A 7 17.82 14.08 37.67
C ALA A 7 17.07 15.03 36.73
N SER A 8 17.71 15.46 35.63
CA SER A 8 17.10 16.37 34.65
C SER A 8 16.12 15.67 33.71
N TYR A 9 16.24 14.35 33.53
CA TYR A 9 15.33 13.54 32.72
C TYR A 9 15.39 12.07 33.16
N ILE A 10 14.25 11.38 33.09
CA ILE A 10 14.13 9.95 33.32
C ILE A 10 13.52 9.34 32.06
N THR A 11 14.23 8.40 31.43
CA THR A 11 13.77 7.74 30.20
C THR A 11 13.20 6.38 30.53
N ILE A 12 11.93 6.16 30.23
CA ILE A 12 11.25 4.89 30.41
C ILE A 12 11.08 4.25 29.02
N LYS A 13 11.74 3.11 28.79
CA LYS A 13 11.56 2.33 27.56
C LYS A 13 10.40 1.36 27.73
N LEU A 14 9.34 1.56 26.95
CA LEU A 14 8.23 0.63 26.90
C LEU A 14 8.54 -0.55 25.98
N HIS A 15 8.10 -1.75 26.37
CA HIS A 15 8.18 -2.95 25.52
C HIS A 15 7.14 -2.89 24.38
N ASP A 16 5.98 -2.29 24.64
CA ASP A 16 4.92 -2.08 23.66
C ASP A 16 4.81 -0.60 23.27
N LEU A 17 5.27 -0.28 22.06
CA LEU A 17 5.27 1.07 21.50
C LEU A 17 3.86 1.57 21.13
N LYS A 18 2.87 0.68 21.03
CA LYS A 18 1.47 1.06 20.72
C LYS A 18 0.76 1.65 21.94
N ARG A 19 1.20 1.30 23.16
CA ARG A 19 0.59 1.72 24.42
C ARG A 19 1.24 2.97 25.03
N VAL A 20 2.21 3.56 24.34
CA VAL A 20 2.97 4.73 24.82
C VAL A 20 2.04 5.90 25.16
N ASP A 21 1.05 6.20 24.30
CA ASP A 21 0.16 7.34 24.54
C ASP A 21 -0.79 7.09 25.72
N GLN A 22 -1.27 5.85 25.87
CA GLN A 22 -2.14 5.44 26.98
C GLN A 22 -1.40 5.47 28.32
N ILE A 23 -0.14 5.04 28.32
CA ILE A 23 0.71 5.03 29.52
C ILE A 23 1.18 6.45 29.85
N ASN A 24 1.50 7.27 28.85
CA ASN A 24 1.81 8.68 29.06
C ASN A 24 0.63 9.40 29.72
N HIS A 25 -0.59 9.20 29.25
CA HIS A 25 -1.79 9.79 29.86
C HIS A 25 -2.01 9.32 31.30
N THR A 26 -1.76 8.03 31.59
CA THR A 26 -1.89 7.48 32.95
C THR A 26 -0.86 8.09 33.90
N ILE A 27 0.39 8.22 33.43
CA ILE A 27 1.49 8.84 34.19
C ILE A 27 1.17 10.32 34.44
N THR A 28 0.79 11.08 33.41
CA THR A 28 0.43 12.51 33.55
C THR A 28 -0.74 12.72 34.51
N SER A 29 -1.71 11.80 34.58
CA SER A 29 -2.85 11.90 35.51
C SER A 29 -2.50 11.65 36.98
N GLN A 30 -1.35 11.05 37.27
CA GLN A 30 -0.90 10.70 38.63
C GLN A 30 0.30 11.53 39.09
N LEU A 31 0.78 12.46 38.26
CA LEU A 31 2.00 13.24 38.51
C LEU A 31 1.65 14.69 38.89
N ASP A 32 2.42 15.23 39.84
CA ASP A 32 2.28 16.61 40.33
C ASP A 32 2.66 17.64 39.24
N SER A 33 2.19 18.87 39.38
CA SER A 33 2.31 19.94 38.35
C SER A 33 3.74 20.38 37.99
N ASP A 34 4.76 19.89 38.69
CA ASP A 34 6.18 20.22 38.47
C ASP A 34 6.92 19.23 37.54
N ILE A 35 6.30 18.12 37.14
CA ILE A 35 6.94 17.08 36.31
C ILE A 35 6.13 16.84 35.03
N GLU A 36 6.77 17.05 33.88
CA GLU A 36 6.15 16.87 32.57
C GLU A 36 6.54 15.51 31.96
N SER A 37 5.54 14.71 31.56
CA SER A 37 5.74 13.43 30.87
C SER A 37 5.56 13.60 29.36
N LEU A 38 6.67 13.55 28.62
CA LEU A 38 6.70 13.73 27.16
C LEU A 38 6.89 12.39 26.45
N SER A 39 6.00 12.09 25.50
CA SER A 39 6.11 10.91 24.63
C SER A 39 7.13 11.16 23.51
N TRP A 40 7.80 10.09 23.06
CA TRP A 40 8.69 10.15 21.89
C TRP A 40 7.95 10.68 20.65
N LYS A 41 6.64 10.40 20.52
CA LYS A 41 5.81 10.91 19.43
C LYS A 41 5.65 12.43 19.47
N THR A 42 5.58 13.01 20.67
CA THR A 42 5.47 14.46 20.86
C THR A 42 6.81 15.14 20.60
N LEU A 43 7.90 14.57 21.12
CA LEU A 43 9.27 15.06 20.92
C LEU A 43 9.69 15.00 19.44
N MET A 44 9.21 13.98 18.73
CA MET A 44 9.54 13.72 17.33
C MET A 44 8.33 13.90 16.41
N LYS A 45 7.39 14.77 16.79
CA LYS A 45 6.15 15.02 16.03
C LYS A 45 6.39 15.27 14.53
N PRO A 46 7.37 16.09 14.11
CA PRO A 46 7.65 16.31 12.69
C PRO A 46 8.05 15.03 11.95
N MET A 47 8.75 14.10 12.62
CA MET A 47 9.16 12.83 12.02
C MET A 47 7.99 11.84 11.92
N VAL A 48 7.09 11.83 12.91
CA VAL A 48 5.88 11.00 12.86
C VAL A 48 4.94 11.47 11.74
N GLU A 49 4.74 12.79 11.61
CA GLU A 49 3.95 13.37 10.52
C GLU A 49 4.58 13.09 9.15
N ALA A 50 5.91 13.22 9.02
CA ALA A 50 6.61 12.87 7.79
C ALA A 50 6.45 11.37 7.42
N MET A 51 6.49 10.48 8.40
CA MET A 51 6.30 9.04 8.18
C MET A 51 4.88 8.70 7.72
N GLU A 52 3.87 9.39 8.23
CA GLU A 52 2.48 9.24 7.77
C GLU A 52 2.31 9.71 6.33
N VAL A 53 2.87 10.88 6.00
CA VAL A 53 2.86 11.42 4.63
C VAL A 53 3.61 10.51 3.66
N ASP A 54 4.78 9.99 4.04
CA ASP A 54 5.57 9.07 3.22
C ASP A 54 4.80 7.77 2.95
N SER A 55 4.12 7.22 3.96
CA SER A 55 3.27 6.04 3.77
C SER A 55 2.15 6.29 2.76
N VAL A 56 1.46 7.43 2.85
CA VAL A 56 0.39 7.81 1.91
C VAL A 56 0.97 7.98 0.50
N PHE A 57 2.11 8.64 0.37
CA PHE A 57 2.78 8.82 -0.91
C PHE A 57 3.21 7.48 -1.52
N GLY A 58 3.67 6.55 -0.69
CA GLY A 58 3.94 5.16 -1.07
C GLY A 58 2.72 4.48 -1.69
N TYR A 59 1.55 4.59 -1.07
CA TYR A 59 0.31 4.03 -1.64
C TYR A 59 -0.09 4.70 -2.96
N ILE A 60 0.03 6.02 -3.07
CA ILE A 60 -0.30 6.75 -4.30
C ILE A 60 0.62 6.33 -5.45
N SER A 61 1.93 6.26 -5.20
CA SER A 61 2.91 5.82 -6.20
C SER A 61 2.68 4.37 -6.65
N MET A 62 2.40 3.46 -5.70
CA MET A 62 2.04 2.08 -6.01
C MET A 62 0.81 2.01 -6.92
N SER A 63 -0.23 2.78 -6.62
CA SER A 63 -1.44 2.85 -7.44
C SER A 63 -1.14 3.35 -8.85
N LEU A 64 -0.27 4.35 -9.00
CA LEU A 64 0.14 4.86 -10.30
C LEU A 64 0.84 3.78 -11.14
N PHE A 65 1.74 2.99 -10.53
CA PHE A 65 2.40 1.89 -11.23
C PHE A 65 1.41 0.85 -11.73
N PHE A 66 0.42 0.46 -10.92
CA PHE A 66 -0.63 -0.46 -11.36
C PHE A 66 -1.42 0.07 -12.55
N VAL A 67 -1.77 1.36 -12.54
CA VAL A 67 -2.49 2.00 -13.65
C VAL A 67 -1.66 1.97 -14.93
N VAL A 68 -0.37 2.31 -14.86
CA VAL A 68 0.52 2.29 -16.03
C VAL A 68 0.66 0.87 -16.58
N ILE A 69 0.92 -0.12 -15.72
CA ILE A 69 1.04 -1.53 -16.12
C ILE A 69 -0.25 -2.01 -16.78
N PHE A 70 -1.41 -1.65 -16.22
CA PHE A 70 -2.70 -1.98 -16.81
C PHE A 70 -2.85 -1.42 -18.23
N PHE A 71 -2.52 -0.15 -18.45
CA PHE A 71 -2.58 0.46 -19.79
C PHE A 71 -1.63 -0.23 -20.79
N VAL A 72 -0.41 -0.57 -20.36
CA VAL A 72 0.54 -1.30 -21.21
C VAL A 72 -0.05 -2.64 -21.65
N ILE A 73 -0.54 -3.44 -20.70
CA ILE A 73 -1.16 -4.75 -21.00
C ILE A 73 -2.37 -4.59 -21.92
N MET A 74 -3.21 -3.57 -21.67
CA MET A 74 -4.39 -3.29 -22.48
C MET A 74 -4.01 -2.95 -23.94
N ILE A 75 -2.99 -2.11 -24.14
CA ILE A 75 -2.53 -1.73 -25.49
C ILE A 75 -2.01 -2.96 -26.24
N PHE A 76 -1.17 -3.78 -25.59
CA PHE A 76 -0.67 -5.03 -26.20
C PHE A 76 -1.81 -6.00 -26.53
N GLY A 77 -2.77 -6.16 -25.61
CA GLY A 77 -3.96 -6.98 -25.83
C GLY A 77 -4.78 -6.49 -27.02
N PHE A 78 -4.99 -5.18 -27.13
CA PHE A 78 -5.72 -4.59 -28.25
C PHE A 78 -5.03 -4.86 -29.60
N ILE A 79 -3.70 -4.68 -29.67
CA ILE A 79 -2.92 -4.97 -30.87
C ILE A 79 -3.04 -6.46 -31.24
N ASN A 80 -2.91 -7.36 -30.27
CA ASN A 80 -2.99 -8.80 -30.48
C ASN A 80 -4.36 -9.25 -31.02
N VAL A 81 -5.45 -8.67 -30.48
CA VAL A 81 -6.80 -8.94 -31.00
C VAL A 81 -6.94 -8.39 -32.41
N SER A 82 -6.49 -7.14 -32.65
CA SER A 82 -6.63 -6.45 -33.94
C SER A 82 -5.98 -7.23 -35.09
N THR A 83 -4.79 -7.81 -34.87
CA THR A 83 -4.10 -8.61 -35.89
C THR A 83 -4.84 -9.90 -36.24
N ARG A 84 -5.55 -10.50 -35.27
CA ARG A 84 -6.37 -11.73 -35.45
C ARG A 84 -7.82 -11.47 -35.89
N VAL A 85 -8.25 -10.21 -36.06
CA VAL A 85 -9.63 -9.86 -36.47
C VAL A 85 -10.04 -10.53 -37.78
N ARG A 86 -9.14 -10.64 -38.76
CA ARG A 86 -9.44 -11.27 -40.05
C ARG A 86 -9.71 -12.78 -39.90
N GLU A 87 -9.01 -13.44 -38.99
CA GLU A 87 -9.21 -14.86 -38.69
C GLU A 87 -10.58 -15.10 -38.04
N PHE A 88 -10.98 -14.24 -37.10
CA PHE A 88 -12.32 -14.27 -36.52
C PHE A 88 -13.41 -14.00 -37.56
N GLY A 89 -13.13 -13.16 -38.57
CA GLY A 89 -13.99 -12.96 -39.74
C GLY A 89 -14.22 -14.26 -40.51
N THR A 90 -13.15 -14.99 -40.82
CA THR A 90 -13.23 -16.28 -41.51
C THR A 90 -13.97 -17.34 -40.69
N LEU A 91 -13.70 -17.44 -39.38
CA LEU A 91 -14.39 -18.37 -38.48
C LEU A 91 -15.90 -18.09 -38.43
N ARG A 92 -16.31 -16.82 -38.47
CA ARG A 92 -17.73 -16.44 -38.56
C ARG A 92 -18.37 -16.83 -39.88
N CYS A 93 -17.64 -16.78 -41.00
CA CYS A 93 -18.14 -17.24 -42.30
C CYS A 93 -18.36 -18.77 -42.33
N ILE A 94 -17.59 -19.53 -41.55
CA ILE A 94 -17.75 -21.00 -41.39
C ILE A 94 -18.93 -21.34 -40.46
N GLY A 95 -19.55 -20.34 -39.81
CA GLY A 95 -20.75 -20.50 -39.00
C GLY A 95 -20.52 -20.49 -37.48
N LEU A 96 -19.31 -20.14 -37.00
CA LEU A 96 -19.12 -19.95 -35.56
C LEU A 96 -19.93 -18.75 -35.03
N SER A 97 -20.62 -18.98 -33.91
CA SER A 97 -21.32 -17.93 -33.17
C SER A 97 -20.32 -16.95 -32.53
N ARG A 98 -20.74 -15.69 -32.34
CA ARG A 98 -19.92 -14.67 -31.65
C ARG A 98 -19.60 -15.07 -30.20
N ALA A 99 -20.47 -15.86 -29.57
CA ALA A 99 -20.27 -16.34 -28.20
C ALA A 99 -19.11 -17.34 -28.12
N ASN A 100 -19.01 -18.25 -29.09
CA ASN A 100 -17.96 -19.28 -29.12
C ASN A 100 -16.55 -18.68 -29.30
N ILE A 101 -16.44 -17.63 -30.11
CA ILE A 101 -15.18 -16.91 -30.31
C ILE A 101 -14.74 -16.21 -29.02
N ARG A 102 -15.68 -15.57 -28.31
CA ARG A 102 -15.41 -14.92 -27.02
C ARG A 102 -15.00 -15.93 -25.95
N THR A 103 -15.66 -17.10 -25.88
CA THR A 103 -15.28 -18.15 -24.92
C THR A 103 -13.91 -18.75 -25.23
N LEU A 104 -13.57 -18.95 -26.51
CA LEU A 104 -12.25 -19.42 -26.91
C LEU A 104 -11.15 -18.46 -26.42
N HIS A 105 -11.33 -17.16 -26.68
CA HIS A 105 -10.36 -16.14 -26.29
C HIS A 105 -10.23 -16.02 -24.76
N PHE A 106 -11.33 -16.23 -24.03
CA PHE A 106 -11.34 -16.26 -22.57
C PHE A 106 -10.55 -17.47 -22.02
N TYR A 107 -10.68 -18.65 -22.62
CA TYR A 107 -9.88 -19.82 -22.25
C TYR A 107 -8.39 -19.62 -22.55
N GLU A 108 -8.06 -19.02 -23.69
CA GLU A 108 -6.67 -18.69 -24.05
C GLU A 108 -6.04 -17.76 -22.98
N MET A 109 -6.77 -16.72 -22.57
CA MET A 109 -6.34 -15.81 -21.50
C MET A 109 -6.23 -16.50 -20.14
N LEU A 110 -7.17 -17.38 -19.78
CA LEU A 110 -7.13 -18.14 -18.53
C LEU A 110 -5.90 -19.05 -18.45
N ILE A 111 -5.61 -19.77 -19.53
CA ILE A 111 -4.45 -20.66 -19.60
C ILE A 111 -3.16 -19.84 -19.45
N LEU A 112 -3.02 -18.76 -20.22
CA LEU A 112 -1.85 -17.88 -20.13
C LEU A 112 -1.68 -17.28 -18.72
N SER A 113 -2.77 -16.86 -18.08
CA SER A 113 -2.74 -16.32 -16.72
C SER A 113 -2.36 -17.37 -15.69
N SER A 114 -2.90 -18.60 -15.78
CA SER A 114 -2.56 -19.69 -14.86
C SER A 114 -1.11 -20.14 -15.02
N ALA A 115 -0.61 -20.19 -16.25
CA ALA A 115 0.77 -20.58 -16.56
C ALA A 115 1.78 -19.51 -16.15
N ALA A 116 1.39 -18.23 -16.10
CA ALA A 116 2.26 -17.15 -15.63
C ALA A 116 2.44 -17.14 -14.09
N ILE A 117 1.49 -17.72 -13.35
CA ILE A 117 1.50 -17.77 -11.88
C ILE A 117 2.21 -19.03 -11.37
N LEU A 118 2.15 -20.13 -12.14
CA LEU A 118 2.81 -21.40 -11.84
C LEU A 118 4.31 -21.34 -12.12
#